data_AF-A0A8C4R7N5-F1
#
_entry.id   AF-A0A8C4R7N5-F1
#
_cell.length_a   1.000
_cell.length_b   1.000
_cell.length_c   1.000
_cell.angle_alpha   90.00
_cell.angle_beta   90.00
_cell.angle_gamma   90.00
#
_symmetry.space_group_name_H-M   'P 1'
#
loop_
_entity.id
_entity.type
_entity.pdbx_description
1 polymer ?
#
loop_
_entity_poly.entity_id
_entity_poly.type
_entity_poly.pdbx_seq_one_letter_code
_entity_poly.pdbx_strand_id
1 'polypeptide(L)'
;MNVTIEVVDEPKSEMNFKHLGGRPWGVTRPDQAPPEERNVLNPLLTWFRWPIWAPTSPKRLETPYSGQSEWGAWSACSVTCGAGRQQRIRSCGQSCTATESRACEQRSCSGEKSFHYNMDSCERWMNCRSAFLLSYMAKSEAELPACPCHYPAEVAYGTAEMHDILKRRFFRWKDASGPKEHLDVYKPTARYCIRSLLPLGSSTLSAQYCCYDGHMRLLTRGKGTGSPNLISTEFSAELHHKVDVVPWLICKGDWSRYHQVRKPNNALHCVHNPSEEVYRKQLLEAQEY
;
A
#
# COMPACT_ATOMS: atom_id res chain seq x y z
N MET A 1 14.26 -13.07 1.65
CA MET A 1 14.22 -11.97 2.64
C MET A 1 12.78 -11.50 2.71
N ASN A 2 12.03 -11.95 3.70
CA ASN A 2 10.62 -11.55 3.85
C ASN A 2 10.59 -10.30 4.71
N VAL A 3 10.14 -9.17 4.14
CA VAL A 3 9.91 -7.93 4.90
C VAL A 3 8.43 -7.94 5.28
N THR A 4 8.13 -8.20 6.56
CA THR A 4 6.81 -7.94 7.13
C THR A 4 6.76 -6.48 7.58
N ILE A 5 5.88 -5.70 6.95
CA ILE A 5 5.57 -4.32 7.36
C ILE A 5 4.25 -4.41 8.15
N GLU A 6 4.30 -4.26 9.47
CA GLU A 6 3.09 -4.08 10.27
C GLU A 6 2.58 -2.64 10.07
N VAL A 7 1.31 -2.56 9.68
CA VAL A 7 0.54 -1.33 9.61
C VAL A 7 0.21 -0.90 11.04
N VAL A 8 0.60 0.32 11.40
CA VAL A 8 0.15 0.96 12.63
C VAL A 8 -1.27 1.48 12.38
N ASP A 9 -2.26 0.87 13.04
CA ASP A 9 -3.62 1.41 13.13
C ASP A 9 -3.59 2.75 13.87
N GLU A 10 -4.16 3.80 13.28
CA GLU A 10 -4.48 5.04 14.00
C GLU A 10 -5.66 4.80 14.96
N PRO A 11 -5.68 5.49 16.12
CA PRO A 11 -6.74 5.30 17.10
C PRO A 11 -8.09 5.78 16.54
N LYS A 12 -9.10 4.90 16.59
CA LYS A 12 -10.49 5.27 16.37
C LYS A 12 -10.84 6.45 17.28
N SER A 13 -11.16 7.60 16.70
CA SER A 13 -11.86 8.66 17.42
C SER A 13 -13.28 8.17 17.70
N GLU A 14 -13.57 7.89 18.96
CA GLU A 14 -14.92 7.65 19.43
C GLU A 14 -15.75 8.94 19.27
N MET A 15 -16.60 8.99 18.24
CA MET A 15 -17.71 9.93 18.23
C MET A 15 -18.76 9.45 19.24
N ASN A 16 -18.78 10.10 20.40
CA ASN A 16 -19.83 9.97 21.41
C ASN A 16 -21.16 10.49 20.84
N PHE A 17 -22.11 9.59 20.57
CA PHE A 17 -23.53 9.93 20.51
C PHE A 17 -24.22 9.37 21.76
N LYS A 18 -24.43 10.24 22.76
CA LYS A 18 -25.33 9.95 23.87
C LYS A 18 -26.76 10.40 23.54
N HIS A 19 -27.64 9.40 23.56
CA HIS A 19 -29.06 9.42 23.96
C HIS A 19 -30.06 10.34 23.26
N LEU A 20 -31.01 9.71 22.54
CA LEU A 20 -32.46 9.65 22.77
C LEU A 20 -32.92 8.37 22.02
N GLY A 21 -33.28 7.24 22.64
CA GLY A 21 -34.49 7.00 23.42
C GLY A 21 -35.38 5.99 22.65
N GLY A 22 -35.38 4.70 23.05
CA GLY A 22 -36.31 3.68 22.51
C GLY A 22 -35.84 2.22 22.66
N ARG A 23 -36.45 1.47 23.58
CA ARG A 23 -36.51 -0.02 23.65
C ARG A 23 -38.00 -0.43 23.42
N PRO A 24 -38.43 -1.72 23.38
CA PRO A 24 -37.67 -2.99 23.33
C PRO A 24 -38.18 -4.07 22.31
N TRP A 25 -37.30 -5.05 22.08
CA TRP A 25 -37.45 -6.51 21.82
C TRP A 25 -38.69 -7.12 21.11
N GLY A 26 -38.41 -7.90 20.06
CA GLY A 26 -39.24 -9.01 19.58
C GLY A 26 -38.37 -10.08 18.91
N VAL A 27 -38.30 -11.26 19.53
CA VAL A 27 -37.58 -12.46 19.06
C VAL A 27 -38.54 -13.31 18.24
N THR A 28 -38.15 -13.78 17.06
CA THR A 28 -38.80 -14.93 16.40
C THR A 28 -37.74 -15.89 15.85
N ARG A 29 -37.82 -17.14 16.31
CA ARG A 29 -37.02 -18.29 15.86
C ARG A 29 -37.54 -18.86 14.52
N PRO A 30 -36.68 -19.59 13.77
CA PRO A 30 -37.03 -20.26 12.53
C PRO A 30 -37.55 -21.68 12.80
N ASP A 31 -38.62 -22.08 12.13
CA ASP A 31 -38.98 -23.50 11.94
C ASP A 31 -39.97 -23.60 10.76
N GLN A 32 -39.55 -24.26 9.67
CA GLN A 32 -40.31 -25.26 8.88
C GLN A 32 -39.67 -25.52 7.50
N ALA A 33 -38.92 -26.62 7.40
CA ALA A 33 -38.89 -27.51 6.23
C ALA A 33 -38.59 -28.95 6.72
N PRO A 34 -39.47 -29.94 6.48
CA PRO A 34 -39.25 -31.37 6.78
C PRO A 34 -39.04 -32.21 5.48
N PRO A 35 -38.97 -33.56 5.48
CA PRO A 35 -38.00 -34.42 6.18
C PRO A 35 -37.44 -35.60 5.30
N GLU A 36 -36.52 -36.39 5.89
CA GLU A 36 -36.05 -37.78 5.57
C GLU A 36 -35.06 -37.99 4.40
N GLU A 37 -33.76 -38.28 4.56
CA GLU A 37 -33.01 -39.33 5.33
C GLU A 37 -33.42 -40.77 4.96
N ARG A 38 -32.58 -41.58 4.29
CA ARG A 38 -31.48 -42.42 4.84
C ARG A 38 -31.05 -43.37 3.70
N ASN A 39 -29.90 -44.04 3.60
CA ASN A 39 -28.85 -44.49 4.51
C ASN A 39 -27.74 -45.12 3.64
N VAL A 40 -26.64 -45.54 4.28
CA VAL A 40 -25.76 -46.72 3.99
C VAL A 40 -24.32 -46.29 4.33
N LEU A 41 -23.57 -46.80 5.32
CA LEU A 41 -23.68 -47.93 6.26
C LEU A 41 -22.69 -47.69 7.43
N ASN A 42 -23.07 -48.16 8.62
CA ASN A 42 -22.26 -48.54 9.80
C ASN A 42 -22.53 -50.07 10.02
N PRO A 43 -22.06 -50.84 11.03
CA PRO A 43 -20.94 -50.80 12.02
C PRO A 43 -20.18 -52.16 12.11
N LEU A 44 -19.23 -52.30 13.07
CA LEU A 44 -18.79 -53.48 13.87
C LEU A 44 -17.43 -53.07 14.51
N LEU A 45 -17.09 -53.11 15.81
CA LEU A 45 -17.56 -53.85 16.98
C LEU A 45 -17.13 -53.11 18.27
N THR A 46 -18.00 -53.23 19.27
CA THR A 46 -17.82 -53.01 20.71
C THR A 46 -17.09 -54.20 21.37
N TRP A 47 -16.08 -53.99 22.24
CA TRP A 47 -15.70 -54.95 23.28
C TRP A 47 -15.23 -54.24 24.59
N PHE A 48 -16.02 -54.41 25.66
CA PHE A 48 -15.68 -54.59 27.10
C PHE A 48 -14.88 -53.55 27.96
N ARG A 49 -15.65 -52.83 28.79
CA ARG A 49 -15.65 -52.67 30.28
C ARG A 49 -14.37 -52.94 31.15
N TRP A 50 -13.82 -51.85 31.73
CA TRP A 50 -13.20 -51.57 33.07
C TRP A 50 -12.24 -52.61 33.73
N PRO A 51 -11.07 -52.19 34.29
CA PRO A 51 -11.05 -51.66 35.67
C PRO A 51 -10.09 -50.48 35.95
N ILE A 52 -10.30 -49.96 37.16
CA ILE A 52 -9.75 -48.81 37.88
C ILE A 52 -8.22 -48.86 38.03
N TRP A 53 -7.55 -47.76 37.65
CA TRP A 53 -6.57 -47.06 38.48
C TRP A 53 -6.46 -45.61 38.01
N ALA A 54 -6.63 -44.68 38.95
CA ALA A 54 -6.51 -43.25 38.72
C ALA A 54 -5.08 -42.89 38.30
N PRO A 55 -4.89 -42.02 37.28
CA PRO A 55 -3.66 -41.27 37.16
C PRO A 55 -3.94 -39.79 37.38
N THR A 56 -3.08 -39.22 38.21
CA THR A 56 -2.81 -37.81 38.41
C THR A 56 -2.91 -36.98 37.13
N SER A 57 -3.47 -35.80 37.30
CA SER A 57 -3.58 -34.70 36.34
C SER A 57 -2.36 -34.62 35.41
N PRO A 58 -2.50 -34.68 34.07
CA PRO A 58 -1.41 -34.31 33.19
C PRO A 58 -1.21 -32.81 33.33
N LYS A 59 -0.06 -32.42 33.86
CA LYS A 59 0.41 -31.03 33.81
C LYS A 59 0.27 -30.57 32.36
N ARG A 60 -0.49 -29.49 32.16
CA ARG A 60 -0.54 -28.72 30.93
C ARG A 60 0.91 -28.47 30.50
N LEU A 61 1.31 -29.05 29.37
CA LEU A 61 2.57 -28.72 28.74
C LEU A 61 2.37 -27.31 28.16
N GLU A 62 2.66 -26.29 28.97
CA GLU A 62 2.80 -24.93 28.48
C GLU A 62 4.05 -24.89 27.61
N THR A 63 3.86 -24.89 26.29
CA THR A 63 4.89 -24.48 25.36
C THR A 63 5.15 -22.99 25.60
N PRO A 64 6.37 -22.57 25.96
CA PRO A 64 6.66 -21.15 26.12
C PRO A 64 6.75 -20.52 24.73
N TYR A 65 5.66 -19.91 24.27
CA TYR A 65 5.73 -18.98 23.14
C TYR A 65 6.30 -17.64 23.64
N SER A 66 7.58 -17.61 23.97
CA SER A 66 8.32 -16.38 24.27
C SER A 66 9.24 -16.04 23.11
N GLY A 67 8.65 -15.72 21.96
CA GLY A 67 9.37 -15.25 20.77
C GLY A 67 9.32 -13.73 20.57
N GLN A 68 8.77 -12.97 21.51
CA GLN A 68 8.84 -11.51 21.49
C GLN A 68 10.00 -11.09 22.38
N SER A 69 11.02 -10.45 21.80
CA SER A 69 12.02 -9.77 22.61
C SER A 69 11.35 -8.63 23.36
N GLU A 70 11.92 -8.24 24.51
CA GLU A 70 11.51 -7.01 25.16
C GLU A 70 11.66 -5.82 24.21
N TRP A 71 10.83 -4.79 24.43
CA TRP A 71 10.95 -3.54 23.70
C TRP A 71 12.28 -2.87 24.02
N GLY A 72 12.97 -2.38 22.99
CA GLY A 72 14.10 -1.50 23.16
C GLY A 72 13.72 -0.19 23.86
N ALA A 73 14.73 0.56 24.29
CA ALA A 73 14.53 1.90 24.85
C ALA A 73 13.87 2.83 23.83
N TRP A 74 13.07 3.77 24.33
CA TRP A 74 12.56 4.86 23.50
C TRP A 74 13.73 5.71 22.99
N SER A 75 13.68 6.06 21.71
CA SER A 75 14.58 7.03 21.11
C SER A 75 14.45 8.39 21.81
N ALA A 76 15.44 9.25 21.61
CA ALA A 76 15.26 10.67 21.88
C ALA A 76 14.03 11.20 21.14
N CYS A 77 13.40 12.24 21.70
CA CYS A 77 12.30 12.92 21.03
C CYS A 77 12.82 13.47 19.69
N SER A 78 12.03 13.35 18.62
CA SER A 78 12.40 13.81 17.28
C SER A 78 12.73 15.31 17.20
N VAL A 79 12.31 16.06 18.22
CA VAL A 79 12.56 17.50 18.38
C VAL A 79 13.22 17.76 19.73
N THR A 80 13.99 18.84 19.83
CA THR A 80 14.60 19.31 21.08
C THR A 80 13.73 20.34 21.82
N CYS A 81 12.66 20.82 21.19
CA CYS A 81 11.66 21.73 21.75
C CYS A 81 10.31 21.53 21.04
N GLY A 82 9.18 21.75 21.73
CA GLY A 82 7.83 21.54 21.18
C GLY A 82 7.37 20.07 21.11
N ALA A 83 6.28 19.82 20.37
CA ALA A 83 5.70 18.48 20.21
C ALA A 83 6.47 17.65 19.18
N GLY A 84 6.84 16.42 19.53
CA GLY A 84 7.55 15.48 18.67
C GLY A 84 7.08 14.05 18.86
N ARG A 85 7.87 13.10 18.31
CA ARG A 85 7.62 11.66 18.46
C ARG A 85 8.87 10.93 18.94
N GLN A 86 8.67 9.90 19.75
CA GLN A 86 9.68 8.91 20.10
C GLN A 86 9.30 7.59 19.48
N GLN A 87 10.30 6.80 19.11
CA GLN A 87 10.12 5.46 18.59
C GLN A 87 10.90 4.45 19.41
N ARG A 88 10.35 3.25 19.55
CA ARG A 88 11.09 2.09 20.06
C ARG A 88 10.84 0.90 19.17
N ILE A 89 11.79 -0.03 19.19
CA ILE A 89 11.82 -1.16 18.29
C ILE A 89 11.93 -2.44 19.12
N ARG A 90 11.24 -3.51 18.72
CA ARG A 90 11.42 -4.86 19.26
C ARG A 90 11.54 -5.89 18.14
N SER A 91 12.23 -6.97 18.43
CA SER A 91 12.27 -8.15 17.58
C SER A 91 11.06 -9.05 17.91
N CYS A 92 10.23 -9.36 16.91
CA CYS A 92 9.10 -10.28 17.08
C CYS A 92 9.41 -11.71 16.59
N GLY A 93 10.69 -12.00 16.28
CA GLY A 93 11.16 -13.29 15.80
C GLY A 93 12.36 -13.17 14.85
N GLN A 94 12.71 -14.27 14.18
CA GLN A 94 13.92 -14.41 13.35
C GLN A 94 13.94 -13.55 12.07
N SER A 95 12.86 -12.84 11.73
CA SER A 95 12.79 -12.00 10.52
C SER A 95 11.79 -10.84 10.62
N CYS A 96 11.39 -10.42 11.82
CA CYS A 96 10.43 -9.34 11.96
C CYS A 96 10.81 -8.35 13.06
N THR A 97 10.48 -7.09 12.81
CA THR A 97 10.80 -5.95 13.67
C THR A 97 9.55 -5.10 13.83
N ALA A 98 9.02 -5.05 15.05
CA ALA A 98 7.86 -4.21 15.38
C ALA A 98 8.37 -2.84 15.88
N THR A 99 7.71 -1.76 15.44
CA THR A 99 8.04 -0.39 15.82
C THR A 99 6.84 0.26 16.49
N GLU A 100 7.05 0.85 17.66
CA GLU A 100 6.03 1.62 18.37
C GLU A 100 6.43 3.09 18.36
N SER A 101 5.45 3.97 18.14
CA SER A 101 5.65 5.42 18.20
C SER A 101 4.71 6.06 19.20
N ARG A 102 5.22 7.01 19.98
CA ARG A 102 4.40 7.83 20.90
C ARG A 102 4.73 9.31 20.74
N ALA A 103 3.78 10.16 21.11
CA ALA A 103 4.01 11.59 21.23
C ALA A 103 4.95 11.89 22.41
N CYS A 104 5.81 12.90 22.23
CA CYS A 104 6.62 13.49 23.29
C CYS A 104 6.47 15.00 23.24
N GLU A 105 6.51 15.64 24.41
CA GLU A 105 6.46 17.10 24.53
C GLU A 105 7.77 17.57 25.15
N GLN A 106 8.50 18.40 24.41
CA GLN A 106 9.69 19.09 24.91
C GLN A 106 9.33 20.52 25.32
N ARG A 107 10.29 21.20 25.97
CA ARG A 107 10.13 22.61 26.36
C ARG A 107 9.67 23.44 25.16
N SER A 108 8.78 24.40 25.39
CA SER A 108 8.36 25.34 24.36
C SER A 108 9.60 25.97 23.72
N CYS A 109 9.69 25.91 22.39
CA CYS A 109 10.78 26.55 21.66
C CYS A 109 10.71 28.07 21.94
N SER A 110 11.76 28.64 22.53
CA SER A 110 11.86 30.09 22.80
C SER A 110 12.22 30.92 21.56
N GLY A 111 12.07 30.36 20.37
CA GLY A 111 12.12 31.11 19.12
C GLY A 111 10.78 31.78 18.89
N GLU A 112 10.82 33.09 18.67
CA GLU A 112 9.68 33.89 18.21
C GLU A 112 8.82 33.10 17.22
N LYS A 113 7.50 33.22 17.36
CA LYS A 113 6.56 32.81 16.32
C LYS A 113 6.75 33.73 15.10
N SER A 114 7.81 33.54 14.33
CA SER A 114 8.07 34.25 13.09
C SER A 114 8.06 33.27 11.90
N PHE A 115 7.00 33.39 11.11
CA PHE A 115 6.87 32.95 9.71
C PHE A 115 7.05 31.45 9.36
N HIS A 116 6.23 30.56 9.92
CA HIS A 116 6.02 29.21 9.35
C HIS A 116 4.55 28.95 8.92
N TYR A 117 3.85 30.01 8.51
CA TYR A 117 2.54 29.94 7.82
C TYR A 117 2.78 30.23 6.34
N ASN A 118 3.15 29.21 5.55
CA ASN A 118 2.67 29.01 4.16
C ASN A 118 3.37 27.91 3.33
N MET A 119 4.21 27.03 3.89
CA MET A 119 4.55 25.82 3.12
C MET A 119 3.33 24.89 3.08
N ASP A 120 2.70 24.81 1.92
CA ASP A 120 1.65 23.85 1.60
C ASP A 120 2.14 22.41 1.81
N SER A 121 1.25 21.52 2.21
CA SER A 121 1.56 20.13 2.56
C SER A 121 2.27 19.40 1.40
N CYS A 122 1.92 19.72 0.15
CA CYS A 122 2.61 19.21 -1.03
C CYS A 122 4.06 19.65 -1.11
N GLU A 123 4.35 20.91 -0.79
CA GLU A 123 5.71 21.42 -0.83
C GLU A 123 6.58 20.73 0.22
N ARG A 124 6.00 20.41 1.39
CA ARG A 124 6.69 19.66 2.45
C ARG A 124 7.01 18.24 1.99
N TRP A 125 6.06 17.60 1.31
CA TRP A 125 6.28 16.28 0.71
C TRP A 125 7.35 16.32 -0.37
N MET A 126 7.30 17.29 -1.28
CA MET A 126 8.30 17.44 -2.36
C MET A 126 9.71 17.65 -1.82
N ASN A 127 9.83 18.39 -0.71
CA ASN A 127 11.10 18.69 -0.07
C ASN A 127 11.54 17.63 0.96
N CYS A 128 10.85 16.49 1.05
CA CYS A 128 11.22 15.41 1.96
C CYS A 128 12.53 14.73 1.52
N ARG A 129 13.60 14.86 2.33
CA ARG A 129 14.94 14.33 2.03
C ARG A 129 15.33 13.17 2.94
N SER A 130 14.70 12.01 2.73
CA SER A 130 15.10 10.77 3.40
C SER A 130 16.16 10.03 2.57
N ALA A 131 17.34 9.78 3.14
CA ALA A 131 18.40 9.03 2.47
C ALA A 131 17.96 7.60 2.09
N PHE A 132 17.18 6.95 2.97
CA PHE A 132 16.55 5.67 2.67
C PHE A 132 15.61 5.76 1.47
N LEU A 133 14.73 6.76 1.44
CA LEU A 133 13.77 6.91 0.33
C LEU A 133 14.47 7.19 -0.99
N LEU A 134 15.47 8.06 -1.00
CA LEU A 134 16.25 8.40 -2.20
C LEU A 134 17.01 7.18 -2.75
N SER A 135 17.66 6.41 -1.87
CA SER A 135 18.31 5.16 -2.27
C SER A 135 17.32 4.10 -2.75
N TYR A 136 16.16 3.97 -2.12
CA TYR A 136 15.10 3.07 -2.56
C TYR A 136 14.55 3.46 -3.94
N MET A 137 14.30 4.75 -4.17
CA MET A 137 13.86 5.27 -5.48
C MET A 137 14.89 4.99 -6.57
N ALA A 138 16.17 5.29 -6.32
CA ALA A 138 17.24 5.00 -7.28
C ALA A 138 17.33 3.50 -7.61
N LYS A 139 17.18 2.64 -6.60
CA LYS A 139 17.14 1.18 -6.79
C LYS A 139 15.93 0.75 -7.60
N SER A 140 14.76 1.34 -7.35
CA SER A 140 13.53 1.04 -8.10
C SER A 140 13.70 1.39 -9.58
N GLU A 141 14.24 2.57 -9.91
CA GLU A 141 14.49 2.98 -11.30
C GLU A 141 15.52 2.07 -12.01
N ALA A 142 16.51 1.58 -11.26
CA ALA A 142 17.49 0.63 -11.77
C ALA A 142 16.89 -0.76 -12.07
N GLU A 143 15.88 -1.22 -11.32
CA GLU A 143 15.28 -2.56 -11.51
C GLU A 143 14.06 -2.58 -12.43
N LEU A 144 13.30 -1.48 -12.52
CA LEU A 144 12.02 -1.46 -13.22
C LEU A 144 12.16 -1.39 -14.75
N PRO A 145 11.32 -2.12 -15.50
CA PRO A 145 11.28 -2.02 -16.96
C PRO A 145 10.77 -0.67 -17.42
N ALA A 146 11.13 -0.26 -18.64
CA ALA A 146 10.59 0.94 -19.25
C ALA A 146 9.15 0.72 -19.78
N CYS A 147 8.38 1.79 -19.91
CA CYS A 147 7.03 1.68 -20.46
C CYS A 147 7.03 1.35 -21.96
N PRO A 148 6.33 0.28 -22.42
CA PRO A 148 6.10 0.03 -23.84
C PRO A 148 5.37 1.20 -24.49
N CYS A 149 5.77 1.58 -25.71
CA CYS A 149 5.15 2.72 -26.42
C CYS A 149 3.70 2.47 -26.83
N HIS A 150 3.29 1.20 -26.93
CA HIS A 150 1.92 0.80 -27.25
C HIS A 150 1.41 -0.18 -26.19
N TYR A 151 0.11 -0.13 -25.92
CA TYR A 151 -0.53 -1.07 -24.99
C TYR A 151 -0.47 -2.50 -25.55
N PRO A 152 0.11 -3.46 -24.82
CA PRO A 152 0.15 -4.86 -25.24
C PRO A 152 -1.23 -5.50 -25.06
N ALA A 153 -1.93 -5.79 -26.16
CA ALA A 153 -3.31 -6.26 -26.13
C ALA A 153 -3.49 -7.59 -25.36
N GLU A 154 -2.44 -8.39 -25.25
CA GLU A 154 -2.42 -9.67 -24.53
C GLU A 154 -2.72 -9.49 -23.03
N VAL A 155 -2.37 -8.34 -22.44
CA VAL A 155 -2.64 -8.08 -21.01
C VAL A 155 -4.12 -7.89 -20.71
N ALA A 156 -4.94 -7.58 -21.71
CA ALA A 156 -6.39 -7.45 -21.53
C ALA A 156 -7.05 -8.80 -21.19
N TYR A 157 -6.41 -9.91 -21.57
CA TYR A 157 -6.92 -11.27 -21.35
C TYR A 157 -6.16 -12.02 -20.26
N GLY A 158 -5.11 -11.43 -19.67
CA GLY A 158 -4.31 -12.09 -18.66
C GLY A 158 -2.97 -11.42 -18.42
N THR A 159 -1.93 -12.24 -18.25
CA THR A 159 -0.56 -11.76 -18.02
C THR A 159 0.22 -11.84 -19.32
N ALA A 160 0.89 -10.76 -19.72
CA ALA A 160 1.81 -10.77 -20.86
C ALA A 160 3.26 -10.78 -20.37
N GLU A 161 4.12 -11.55 -21.04
CA GLU A 161 5.55 -11.55 -20.79
C GLU A 161 6.26 -10.81 -21.94
N MET A 162 7.02 -9.78 -21.62
CA MET A 162 7.68 -8.90 -22.59
C MET A 162 9.16 -8.77 -22.27
N HIS A 163 9.99 -8.77 -23.31
CA HIS A 163 11.43 -8.57 -23.18
C HIS A 163 11.76 -7.07 -23.08
N ASP A 164 12.40 -6.65 -21.99
CA ASP A 164 12.92 -5.30 -21.86
C ASP A 164 14.38 -5.26 -22.35
N ILE A 165 14.60 -4.47 -23.41
CA ILE A 165 15.90 -4.36 -24.09
C ILE A 165 16.95 -3.68 -23.21
N LEU A 166 16.55 -2.72 -22.39
CA LEU A 166 17.46 -1.94 -21.54
C LEU A 166 17.93 -2.76 -20.34
N LYS A 167 17.03 -3.56 -19.76
CA LYS A 167 17.32 -4.44 -18.62
C LYS A 167 17.79 -5.84 -19.04
N ARG A 168 17.69 -6.18 -20.33
CA ARG A 168 18.07 -7.49 -20.93
C ARG A 168 17.42 -8.69 -20.25
N ARG A 169 16.13 -8.58 -19.92
CA ARG A 169 15.36 -9.64 -19.24
C ARG A 169 13.88 -9.49 -19.52
N PHE A 170 13.15 -10.58 -19.27
CA PHE A 170 11.69 -10.58 -19.38
C PHE A 170 11.04 -10.01 -18.13
N PHE A 171 9.93 -9.30 -18.35
CA PHE A 171 9.04 -8.81 -17.32
C PHE A 171 7.63 -9.25 -17.65
N ARG A 172 6.89 -9.60 -16.60
CA ARG A 172 5.48 -9.91 -16.69
C ARG A 172 4.65 -8.67 -16.40
N TRP A 173 3.57 -8.51 -17.12
CA TRP A 173 2.69 -7.37 -17.08
C TRP A 173 1.25 -7.81 -17.02
N LYS A 174 0.42 -7.01 -16.36
CA LYS A 174 -1.02 -7.22 -16.31
C LYS A 174 -1.76 -5.92 -16.54
N ASP A 175 -3.02 -6.03 -16.95
CA ASP A 175 -3.91 -4.87 -17.02
C ASP A 175 -4.15 -4.26 -15.62
N ALA A 176 -4.18 -2.94 -15.60
CA ALA A 176 -4.48 -2.10 -14.46
C ALA A 176 -5.46 -0.99 -14.88
N SER A 177 -6.43 -1.34 -15.73
CA SER A 177 -7.48 -0.44 -16.24
C SER A 177 -8.81 -0.62 -15.49
N GLY A 178 -8.84 -1.49 -14.47
CA GLY A 178 -10.05 -1.83 -13.73
C GLY A 178 -10.55 -0.71 -12.80
N PRO A 179 -11.81 -0.81 -12.33
CA PRO A 179 -12.44 0.24 -11.51
C PRO A 179 -11.74 0.50 -10.17
N LYS A 180 -10.96 -0.46 -9.66
CA LYS A 180 -10.18 -0.32 -8.42
C LYS A 180 -9.04 0.71 -8.51
N GLU A 181 -8.62 1.06 -9.72
CA GLU A 181 -7.51 1.97 -9.97
C GLU A 181 -7.99 3.44 -10.06
N HIS A 182 -9.32 3.67 -10.08
CA HIS A 182 -9.93 5.01 -10.10
C HIS A 182 -9.28 5.97 -11.11
N LEU A 183 -9.11 5.50 -12.35
CA LEU A 183 -8.40 6.23 -13.41
C LEU A 183 -9.05 7.59 -13.70
N ASP A 184 -10.37 7.68 -13.59
CA ASP A 184 -11.14 8.92 -13.73
C ASP A 184 -10.71 10.01 -12.73
N VAL A 185 -10.23 9.61 -11.55
CA VAL A 185 -9.74 10.53 -10.51
C VAL A 185 -8.24 10.77 -10.64
N TYR A 186 -7.45 9.70 -10.70
CA TYR A 186 -5.99 9.80 -10.58
C TYR A 186 -5.26 9.97 -11.90
N LYS A 187 -5.90 9.58 -13.01
CA LYS A 187 -5.33 9.55 -14.37
C LYS A 187 -6.39 9.90 -15.42
N PRO A 188 -7.07 11.06 -15.33
CA PRO A 188 -8.33 11.33 -16.04
C PRO A 188 -8.25 11.30 -17.58
N THR A 189 -7.04 11.37 -18.18
CA THR A 189 -6.84 11.26 -19.63
C THR A 189 -6.36 9.88 -20.07
N ALA A 190 -6.11 8.96 -19.14
CA ALA A 190 -5.77 7.58 -19.44
C ALA A 190 -7.03 6.77 -19.71
N ARG A 191 -6.97 5.92 -20.73
CA ARG A 191 -8.02 4.94 -21.02
C ARG A 191 -7.63 3.54 -20.57
N TYR A 192 -6.35 3.22 -20.68
CA TYR A 192 -5.81 1.92 -20.29
C TYR A 192 -4.56 2.14 -19.45
N CYS A 193 -4.32 1.30 -18.47
CA CYS A 193 -3.04 1.25 -17.77
C CYS A 193 -2.60 -0.21 -17.60
N ILE A 194 -1.30 -0.42 -17.50
CA ILE A 194 -0.70 -1.72 -17.21
C ILE A 194 0.27 -1.57 -16.06
N ARG A 195 0.50 -2.68 -15.36
CA ARG A 195 1.46 -2.75 -14.28
C ARG A 195 2.37 -3.96 -14.42
N SER A 196 3.66 -3.77 -14.17
CA SER A 196 4.59 -4.89 -14.07
C SER A 196 4.31 -5.72 -12.81
N LEU A 197 4.49 -7.02 -12.90
CA LEU A 197 4.50 -7.91 -11.75
C LEU A 197 5.84 -7.84 -11.04
N LEU A 198 5.84 -8.11 -9.74
CA LEU A 198 7.05 -8.20 -8.94
C LEU A 198 7.88 -9.40 -9.42
N PRO A 199 9.13 -9.18 -9.86
CA PRO A 199 10.01 -10.29 -10.18
C PRO A 199 10.36 -11.09 -8.94
N LEU A 200 10.50 -12.42 -9.10
CA LEU A 200 11.02 -13.29 -8.06
C LEU A 200 12.43 -12.83 -7.65
N GLY A 201 12.64 -12.60 -6.36
CA GLY A 201 13.92 -12.12 -5.83
C GLY A 201 14.23 -10.65 -6.13
N SER A 202 13.26 -9.85 -6.62
CA SER A 202 13.44 -8.39 -6.66
C SER A 202 13.72 -7.87 -5.26
N SER A 203 14.64 -6.92 -5.20
CA SER A 203 15.05 -6.32 -3.95
C SER A 203 14.22 -5.08 -3.59
N THR A 204 13.25 -4.76 -4.44
CA THR A 204 12.27 -3.69 -4.26
C THR A 204 10.86 -4.28 -4.32
N LEU A 205 9.91 -3.58 -3.70
CA LEU A 205 8.49 -3.86 -3.81
C LEU A 205 7.84 -3.03 -4.91
N SER A 206 8.65 -2.39 -5.76
CA SER A 206 8.21 -1.44 -6.75
C SER A 206 7.64 -2.14 -7.98
N ALA A 207 6.71 -1.46 -8.64
CA ALA A 207 6.13 -1.92 -9.88
C ALA A 207 6.07 -0.77 -10.89
N GLN A 208 6.44 -1.07 -12.13
CA GLN A 208 6.29 -0.13 -13.21
C GLN A 208 4.81 0.02 -13.53
N TYR A 209 4.35 1.26 -13.67
CA TYR A 209 2.96 1.58 -13.98
C TYR A 209 2.93 2.52 -15.18
N CYS A 210 2.24 2.11 -16.24
CA CYS A 210 2.22 2.81 -17.52
C CYS A 210 0.76 3.00 -17.94
N CYS A 211 0.43 4.17 -18.49
CA CYS A 211 -0.91 4.50 -18.91
C CYS A 211 -0.95 4.97 -20.36
N TYR A 212 -2.06 4.74 -21.03
CA TYR A 212 -2.24 4.86 -22.47
C TYR A 212 -3.51 5.64 -22.78
N ASP A 213 -3.50 6.35 -23.91
CA ASP A 213 -4.68 7.03 -24.42
C ASP A 213 -5.69 6.04 -25.06
N GLY A 214 -6.80 6.57 -25.56
CA GLY A 214 -7.83 5.76 -26.24
C GLY A 214 -7.34 5.08 -27.52
N HIS A 215 -6.20 5.49 -28.06
CA HIS A 215 -5.54 4.89 -29.23
C HIS A 215 -4.41 3.93 -28.83
N MET A 216 -4.36 3.50 -27.56
CA MET A 216 -3.36 2.57 -27.05
C MET A 216 -1.92 3.09 -27.13
N ARG A 217 -1.71 4.40 -27.20
CA ARG A 217 -0.37 5.01 -27.21
C ARG A 217 0.02 5.47 -25.82
N LEU A 218 1.26 5.24 -25.43
CA LEU A 218 1.78 5.61 -24.11
C LEU A 218 1.56 7.10 -23.84
N LEU A 219 0.99 7.43 -22.69
CA LEU A 219 0.97 8.79 -22.17
C LEU A 219 2.33 9.06 -21.52
N THR A 220 3.18 9.79 -22.24
CA THR A 220 4.54 10.13 -21.80
C THR A 220 4.60 11.36 -20.89
N ARG A 221 3.59 12.24 -20.94
CA ARG A 221 3.51 13.46 -20.13
C ARG A 221 2.04 13.85 -19.86
N GLY A 222 1.82 14.77 -18.94
CA GLY A 222 0.48 15.29 -18.62
C GLY A 222 -0.25 14.54 -17.50
N LYS A 223 -1.54 14.85 -17.32
CA LYS A 223 -2.34 14.42 -16.15
C LYS A 223 -2.72 12.93 -16.11
N GLY A 224 -2.62 12.22 -17.23
CA GLY A 224 -2.93 10.79 -17.31
C GLY A 224 -1.72 9.86 -17.34
N THR A 225 -0.49 10.35 -17.17
CA THR A 225 0.68 9.48 -17.25
C THR A 225 0.80 8.56 -16.05
N GLY A 226 1.23 7.33 -16.30
CA GLY A 226 1.66 6.43 -15.25
C GLY A 226 3.03 6.85 -14.68
N SER A 227 3.20 6.66 -13.38
CA SER A 227 4.48 6.82 -12.66
C SER A 227 4.78 5.53 -11.92
N PRO A 228 6.05 5.11 -11.79
CA PRO A 228 6.41 3.92 -11.02
C PRO A 228 5.83 3.93 -9.60
N ASN A 229 5.20 2.84 -9.19
CA ASN A 229 4.74 2.64 -7.83
C ASN A 229 5.91 2.16 -6.98
N LEU A 230 6.15 2.77 -5.82
CA LEU A 230 7.16 2.26 -4.89
C LEU A 230 6.73 0.94 -4.27
N ILE A 231 5.42 0.77 -4.06
CA ILE A 231 4.82 -0.45 -3.52
C ILE A 231 3.76 -0.96 -4.50
N SER A 232 3.96 -2.17 -5.00
CA SER A 232 3.02 -2.84 -5.88
C SER A 232 1.70 -3.12 -5.16
N THR A 233 0.58 -2.90 -5.85
CA THR A 233 -0.74 -3.26 -5.34
C THR A 233 -0.92 -4.76 -5.13
N GLU A 234 -0.07 -5.63 -5.72
CA GLU A 234 -0.09 -7.08 -5.38
C GLU A 234 0.55 -7.40 -4.05
N PHE A 235 1.47 -6.55 -3.60
CA PHE A 235 2.11 -6.73 -2.30
C PHE A 235 1.21 -6.19 -1.19
N SER A 236 0.79 -4.93 -1.30
CA SER A 236 -0.14 -4.33 -0.35
C SER A 236 -0.83 -3.12 -0.96
N ALA A 237 -2.15 -3.23 -1.14
CA ALA A 237 -2.98 -2.12 -1.59
C ALA A 237 -2.99 -0.95 -0.59
N GLU A 238 -2.92 -1.25 0.70
CA GLU A 238 -2.92 -0.22 1.74
C GLU A 238 -1.63 0.59 1.77
N LEU A 239 -0.47 -0.10 1.69
CA LEU A 239 0.82 0.59 1.62
C LEU A 239 0.97 1.35 0.30
N HIS A 240 0.50 0.78 -0.81
CA HIS A 240 0.42 1.49 -2.08
C HIS A 240 -0.40 2.78 -1.95
N HIS A 241 -1.58 2.72 -1.33
CA HIS A 241 -2.39 3.90 -1.10
C HIS A 241 -1.63 4.97 -0.29
N LYS A 242 -1.01 4.59 0.84
CA LYS A 242 -0.25 5.52 1.69
C LYS A 242 0.99 6.11 1.02
N VAL A 243 1.69 5.35 0.18
CA VAL A 243 3.01 5.74 -0.37
C VAL A 243 2.92 6.36 -1.76
N ASP A 244 2.00 5.88 -2.60
CA ASP A 244 1.94 6.24 -4.02
C ASP A 244 0.73 7.14 -4.35
N VAL A 245 -0.40 6.99 -3.64
CA VAL A 245 -1.65 7.75 -3.90
C VAL A 245 -1.80 8.96 -2.98
N VAL A 246 -1.56 8.83 -1.68
CA VAL A 246 -1.69 9.95 -0.73
C VAL A 246 -0.85 11.17 -1.13
N PRO A 247 0.40 11.05 -1.63
CA PRO A 247 1.13 12.22 -2.08
C PRO A 247 0.47 13.01 -3.21
N TRP A 248 -0.25 12.33 -4.11
CA TRP A 248 -1.05 12.99 -5.14
C TRP A 248 -2.20 13.79 -4.53
N LEU A 249 -2.89 13.21 -3.54
CA LEU A 249 -3.96 13.87 -2.79
C LEU A 249 -3.44 15.06 -1.98
N ILE A 250 -2.26 14.94 -1.37
CA ILE A 250 -1.57 16.02 -0.66
C ILE A 250 -1.30 17.19 -1.60
N CYS A 251 -0.98 16.91 -2.86
CA CYS A 251 -0.83 17.91 -3.91
C CYS A 251 -2.14 18.36 -4.54
N LYS A 252 -3.29 18.01 -3.94
CA LYS A 252 -4.63 18.40 -4.40
C LYS A 252 -4.92 18.03 -5.87
N GLY A 253 -4.24 17.01 -6.39
CA GLY A 253 -4.33 16.63 -7.80
C GLY A 253 -3.46 17.46 -8.75
N ASP A 254 -2.60 18.37 -8.25
CA ASP A 254 -1.56 19.01 -9.05
C ASP A 254 -0.50 17.98 -9.44
N TRP A 255 -0.76 17.41 -10.61
CA TRP A 255 0.05 16.40 -11.25
C TRP A 255 1.43 16.90 -11.65
N SER A 256 1.56 18.20 -11.90
CA SER A 256 2.81 18.81 -12.33
C SER A 256 3.83 18.81 -11.19
N ARG A 257 3.39 19.08 -9.96
CA ARG A 257 4.21 19.00 -8.74
C ARG A 257 4.52 17.56 -8.38
N TYR A 258 3.53 16.67 -8.46
CA TYR A 258 3.75 15.25 -8.20
C TYR A 258 4.81 14.64 -9.12
N HIS A 259 4.75 14.91 -10.43
CA HIS A 259 5.71 14.35 -11.39
C HIS A 259 7.12 14.94 -11.31
N GLN A 260 7.33 16.07 -10.64
CA GLN A 260 8.69 16.57 -10.35
C GLN A 260 9.44 15.61 -9.43
N VAL A 261 8.72 14.98 -8.48
CA VAL A 261 9.27 13.99 -7.54
C VAL A 261 9.13 12.57 -8.11
N ARG A 262 8.00 12.27 -8.75
CA ARG A 262 7.63 10.94 -9.27
C ARG A 262 7.58 10.94 -10.79
N LYS A 263 8.73 10.84 -11.44
CA LYS A 263 8.82 10.94 -12.90
C LYS A 263 8.23 9.71 -13.59
N PRO A 264 7.47 9.88 -14.69
CA PRO A 264 7.12 8.80 -15.60
C PRO A 264 8.38 8.14 -16.20
N ASN A 265 8.35 6.81 -16.34
CA ASN A 265 9.47 6.06 -16.92
C ASN A 265 9.32 5.92 -18.45
N ASN A 266 9.84 6.91 -19.17
CA ASN A 266 9.79 6.96 -20.63
C ASN A 266 11.11 6.55 -21.30
N ALA A 267 11.89 5.64 -20.70
CA ALA A 267 13.25 5.31 -21.16
C ALA A 267 13.32 4.69 -22.57
N LEU A 268 12.20 4.24 -23.16
CA LEU A 268 12.14 3.81 -24.56
C LEU A 268 12.03 4.97 -25.57
N HIS A 269 12.06 6.23 -25.11
CA HIS A 269 11.99 7.42 -25.96
C HIS A 269 10.80 7.43 -26.93
N CYS A 270 9.65 6.97 -26.46
CA CYS A 270 8.40 6.99 -27.21
C CYS A 270 8.04 8.43 -27.64
N VAL A 271 7.28 8.54 -28.73
CA VAL A 271 6.77 9.82 -29.22
C VAL A 271 5.99 10.53 -28.11
N HIS A 272 6.24 11.84 -27.96
CA HIS A 272 5.53 12.65 -26.99
C HIS A 272 4.02 12.61 -27.19
N ASN A 273 3.32 12.20 -26.14
CA ASN A 273 1.87 12.15 -26.05
C ASN A 273 1.46 12.64 -24.65
N PRO A 274 0.57 13.64 -24.54
CA PRO A 274 -0.09 14.40 -25.61
C PRO A 274 0.83 15.39 -26.34
N SER A 275 0.30 16.06 -27.37
CA SER A 275 0.99 17.14 -28.10
C SER A 275 1.39 18.29 -27.17
N GLU A 276 2.35 19.12 -27.60
CA GLU A 276 2.88 20.22 -26.78
C GLU A 276 1.79 21.21 -26.36
N GLU A 277 0.91 21.54 -27.30
CA GLU A 277 -0.22 22.44 -27.06
C GLU A 277 -1.15 21.92 -25.97
N VAL A 278 -1.56 20.64 -26.07
CA VAL A 278 -2.43 20.00 -25.08
C VAL A 278 -1.73 19.89 -23.74
N TYR A 279 -0.44 19.52 -23.73
CA TYR A 279 0.36 19.43 -22.51
C TYR A 279 0.45 20.79 -21.79
N ARG A 280 0.72 21.87 -22.52
CA ARG A 280 0.76 23.22 -21.96
C ARG A 280 -0.59 23.64 -21.37
N LYS A 281 -1.69 23.33 -22.05
CA LYS A 281 -3.03 23.59 -21.51
C LYS A 281 -3.27 22.83 -20.19
N GLN A 282 -2.93 21.55 -20.14
CA GLN A 282 -3.03 20.75 -18.91
C GLN A 282 -2.16 21.29 -17.77
N LEU A 283 -1.01 21.89 -18.09
CA LEU A 283 -0.10 22.46 -17.10
C LEU A 283 -0.66 23.77 -16.51
N LEU A 284 -1.23 24.63 -17.36
CA LEU A 284 -1.92 25.84 -16.91
C LEU A 284 -3.11 25.48 -16.00
N GLU A 285 -3.93 24.51 -16.42
CA GLU A 285 -5.05 24.00 -15.61
C GLU A 285 -4.59 23.49 -14.24
N ALA A 286 -3.40 22.90 -14.12
CA ALA A 286 -2.89 22.36 -12.87
C ALA A 286 -2.40 23.43 -11.90
N GLN A 287 -1.92 24.57 -12.41
CA GLN A 287 -1.36 25.67 -11.62
C GLN A 287 -2.43 26.63 -11.08
N GLU A 288 -3.68 26.51 -11.53
CA GLU A 288 -4.81 27.34 -11.09
C GLU A 288 -5.47 26.84 -9.78
N TYR A 289 -5.04 25.69 -9.23
CA TYR A 289 -5.58 25.06 -8.00
C TYR A 289 -4.59 25.02 -6.83
#